data_AF-A0A7J3F218-F1
#
_entry.id   AF-A0A7J3F218-F1
#
_cell.length_a   1.000
_cell.length_b   1.000
_cell.length_c   1.000
_cell.angle_alpha   90.00
_cell.angle_beta   90.00
_cell.angle_gamma   90.00
#
_symmetry.space_group_name_H-M   'P 1'
#
loop_
_entity.id
_entity.type
_entity.pdbx_description
1 polymer ?
#
loop_
_entity_poly.entity_id
_entity_poly.type
_entity_poly.pdbx_seq_one_letter_code
_entity_poly.pdbx_strand_id
1 'polypeptide(L)'
;MEKIRKLQGKVISIERTGEYVTDEEGEKWEKCIFTIELTGFSKRTPNEKLPEEIKGKKVKLVRCCCFDWHYKIGVIKTLEPDETEAVLSGKPTKTVFW
;
A
#
# COMPACT_ATOMS: atom_id res chain seq x y z
N MET A 1 20.29 -11.04 10.07
CA MET A 1 18.94 -10.45 10.01
C MET A 1 18.61 -10.21 8.56
N GLU A 2 17.58 -10.86 8.03
CA GLU A 2 17.09 -10.54 6.68
C GLU A 2 16.66 -9.07 6.64
N LYS A 3 17.14 -8.33 5.65
CA LYS A 3 16.76 -6.93 5.47
C LYS A 3 15.31 -6.88 4.98
N ILE A 4 14.39 -6.51 5.86
CA ILE A 4 12.99 -6.32 5.50
C ILE A 4 12.90 -5.06 4.61
N ARG A 5 12.69 -5.28 3.32
CA ARG A 5 12.47 -4.21 2.34
C ARG A 5 10.99 -3.88 2.25
N LYS A 6 10.68 -2.59 2.16
CA LYS A 6 9.31 -2.09 2.01
C LYS A 6 9.25 -1.10 0.87
N LEU A 7 8.40 -1.35 -0.13
CA LEU A 7 8.10 -0.39 -1.18
C LEU A 7 7.27 0.77 -0.63
N GLN A 8 7.43 1.95 -1.21
CA GLN A 8 6.63 3.11 -0.91
C GLN A 8 6.23 3.86 -2.19
N GLY A 9 5.08 4.51 -2.13
CA GLY A 9 4.55 5.24 -3.26
C GLY A 9 3.57 6.33 -2.85
N LYS A 10 3.24 7.19 -3.80
CA LYS A 10 2.32 8.29 -3.61
C LYS A 10 0.89 7.81 -3.84
N VAL A 11 -0.01 8.15 -2.92
CA VAL A 11 -1.45 7.93 -3.11
C VAL A 11 -1.94 8.85 -4.23
N ILE A 12 -2.49 8.28 -5.31
CA ILE A 12 -3.04 9.06 -6.43
C ILE A 12 -4.57 9.05 -6.46
N SER A 13 -5.21 8.01 -5.94
CA SER A 13 -6.66 7.95 -5.76
C SER A 13 -7.02 6.97 -4.65
N ILE A 14 -8.24 7.11 -4.13
CA ILE A 14 -8.80 6.25 -3.09
C ILE A 14 -10.23 5.91 -3.49
N GLU A 15 -10.53 4.63 -3.55
CA GLU A 15 -11.87 4.10 -3.79
C GLU A 15 -12.40 3.54 -2.47
N ARG A 16 -13.57 4.04 -2.05
CA ARG A 16 -14.30 3.58 -0.86
C ARG A 16 -15.24 2.46 -1.30
N THR A 17 -15.11 1.26 -0.75
CA THR A 17 -15.89 0.11 -1.24
C THR A 17 -17.27 0.01 -0.60
N GLY A 18 -17.53 0.74 0.49
CA GLY A 18 -18.75 0.60 1.28
C GLY A 18 -18.83 -0.72 2.06
N GLU A 19 -17.79 -1.56 2.04
CA GLU A 19 -17.69 -2.74 2.91
C GLU A 19 -17.12 -2.32 4.27
N TYR A 20 -17.80 -2.66 5.36
CA TYR A 20 -17.40 -2.29 6.72
C TYR A 20 -17.10 -3.51 7.58
N VAL A 21 -16.12 -3.36 8.48
CA VAL A 21 -15.82 -4.30 9.57
C VAL A 21 -15.88 -3.52 10.88
N THR A 22 -16.54 -4.07 11.89
CA THR A 22 -16.56 -3.50 13.24
C THR A 22 -15.51 -4.21 14.08
N ASP A 23 -14.67 -3.47 14.80
CA ASP A 23 -13.72 -4.06 15.75
C ASP A 23 -14.35 -4.32 17.13
N GLU A 24 -13.55 -4.86 18.04
CA GLU A 24 -13.99 -5.22 19.40
C GLU A 24 -14.41 -3.99 20.24
N GLU A 25 -13.93 -2.80 19.88
CA GLU A 25 -14.24 -1.52 20.55
C GLU A 25 -15.49 -0.83 19.95
N GLY A 26 -16.05 -1.38 18.87
CA GLY A 26 -17.22 -0.87 18.18
C GLY A 26 -16.91 0.16 17.09
N GLU A 27 -15.64 0.38 16.74
CA GLU A 27 -15.27 1.27 15.65
C GLU A 27 -15.58 0.64 14.28
N LYS A 28 -16.11 1.45 13.37
CA LYS A 28 -16.45 1.03 12.00
C LYS A 28 -15.29 1.32 11.06
N TRP A 29 -14.68 0.27 10.55
CA TRP A 29 -13.59 0.34 9.60
C TRP A 29 -14.10 0.07 8.19
N GLU A 30 -13.96 1.04 7.29
CA GLU A 30 -14.33 0.89 5.89
C GLU A 30 -13.16 0.34 5.08
N LYS A 31 -13.41 -0.71 4.31
CA LYS A 31 -12.44 -1.21 3.33
C LYS A 31 -12.32 -0.22 2.17
N CYS A 32 -11.09 0.14 1.87
CA CYS A 32 -10.74 1.11 0.84
C CYS A 32 -9.65 0.55 -0.05
N ILE A 33 -9.68 0.92 -1.33
CA ILE A 33 -8.68 0.55 -2.32
C ILE A 33 -7.93 1.82 -2.72
N PHE A 34 -6.66 1.90 -2.31
CA PHE A 34 -5.77 3.00 -2.64
C PHE A 34 -5.06 2.67 -3.95
N THR A 35 -5.07 3.58 -4.91
CA THR A 35 -4.14 3.49 -6.03
C THR A 35 -2.86 4.23 -5.66
N ILE A 36 -1.75 3.51 -5.68
CA ILE A 36 -0.42 3.97 -5.27
C ILE A 36 0.51 3.95 -6.49
N GLU A 37 1.14 5.08 -6.79
CA GLU A 37 2.24 5.15 -7.76
C GLU A 37 3.56 4.88 -7.03
N LEU A 38 4.26 3.80 -7.39
CA LEU A 38 5.50 3.39 -6.74
C LEU A 38 6.64 4.38 -7.03
N THR A 39 7.28 4.85 -5.96
CA THR A 39 8.35 5.86 -6.03
C THR A 39 9.71 5.33 -5.61
N GLY A 40 9.75 4.28 -4.78
CA GLY A 40 11.01 3.69 -4.32
C GLY A 40 10.82 2.78 -3.11
N PHE A 41 11.92 2.44 -2.46
CA PHE A 41 11.91 1.76 -1.16
C PHE A 41 11.87 2.77 -0.02
N SER A 42 11.35 2.34 1.14
CA SER A 42 11.39 3.09 2.38
C SER A 42 12.84 3.47 2.75
N LYS A 43 13.03 4.63 3.41
CA LYS A 43 14.33 5.07 3.93
C LYS A 43 14.98 4.07 4.89
N ARG A 44 14.18 3.17 5.48
CA ARG A 44 14.64 2.07 6.35
C ARG A 44 15.31 0.94 5.56
N THR A 45 15.30 1.01 4.23
CA THR A 45 15.91 0.05 3.30
C THR A 45 16.87 0.77 2.33
N PRO A 46 17.97 1.37 2.84
CA PRO A 46 18.75 2.37 2.11
C PRO A 46 19.53 1.85 0.89
N ASN A 47 19.73 0.53 0.76
CA ASN A 47 20.57 -0.05 -0.30
C ASN A 47 19.78 -0.65 -1.47
N GLU A 48 18.45 -0.66 -1.40
CA GLU A 48 17.61 -1.23 -2.45
C GLU A 48 17.30 -0.16 -3.50
N LYS A 49 17.60 -0.46 -4.76
CA LYS A 49 17.22 0.38 -5.89
C LYS A 49 15.91 -0.16 -6.46
N LEU A 50 14.97 0.75 -6.74
CA LEU A 50 13.74 0.38 -7.41
C LEU A 50 14.06 -0.16 -8.81
N PRO A 51 13.67 -1.39 -9.15
CA PRO A 51 13.82 -1.92 -10.51
C PRO A 51 13.10 -1.01 -11.52
N GLU A 52 13.69 -0.79 -12.69
CA GLU A 52 13.12 0.10 -13.71
C GLU A 52 11.74 -0.35 -14.19
N GLU A 53 11.53 -1.67 -14.26
CA GLU A 53 10.27 -2.31 -14.67
C GLU A 53 9.07 -1.93 -13.79
N ILE A 54 9.31 -1.56 -12.53
CA ILE A 54 8.25 -1.19 -11.58
C ILE A 54 8.27 0.29 -11.19
N LYS A 55 9.15 1.08 -11.80
CA LYS A 55 9.25 2.51 -11.54
C LYS A 55 8.02 3.23 -12.11
N GLY A 56 7.31 3.97 -11.25
CA GLY A 56 6.06 4.63 -11.63
C GLY A 56 4.89 3.66 -11.85
N LYS A 57 5.06 2.37 -11.56
CA LYS A 57 3.98 1.39 -11.63
C LYS A 57 2.89 1.78 -10.65
N LYS A 58 1.64 1.72 -11.10
CA LYS A 58 0.46 1.93 -10.27
C LYS A 58 -0.01 0.59 -9.73
N VAL A 59 -0.18 0.51 -8.42
CA VAL A 59 -0.71 -0.67 -7.73
C VAL A 59 -1.92 -0.28 -6.89
N LYS A 60 -2.88 -1.17 -6.79
CA LYS A 60 -4.02 -1.10 -5.88
C LYS A 60 -3.64 -1.73 -4.55
N LEU A 61 -3.93 -1.04 -3.46
CA LEU A 61 -3.60 -1.43 -2.08
C LEU A 61 -4.86 -1.39 -1.22
N VAL A 62 -5.23 -2.51 -0.63
CA VAL A 62 -6.42 -2.63 0.22
C VAL A 62 -6.07 -2.24 1.65
N ARG A 63 -6.82 -1.31 2.25
CA ARG A 63 -6.69 -0.93 3.66
C ARG A 63 -8.05 -0.68 4.28
N CYS A 64 -8.18 -0.99 5.56
CA CYS A 64 -9.31 -0.60 6.37
C CYS A 64 -9.06 0.82 6.92
N CYS A 65 -10.03 1.72 6.79
CA CYS A 65 -9.95 3.12 7.18
C CYS A 65 -11.09 3.47 8.13
N CYS A 66 -10.77 3.98 9.32
CA CYS A 66 -11.75 4.45 10.29
C CYS A 66 -11.90 5.99 10.23
N PHE A 67 -10.78 6.70 10.37
CA PHE A 67 -10.76 8.17 10.47
C PHE A 67 -10.45 8.91 9.16
N ASP A 68 -10.90 10.17 9.06
CA ASP A 68 -10.71 11.06 7.90
C ASP A 68 -9.26 11.20 7.42
N TRP A 69 -8.31 11.16 8.35
CA TRP A 69 -6.89 11.31 8.02
C TRP A 69 -6.34 10.15 7.17
N HIS A 70 -7.03 9.01 7.11
CA HIS A 70 -6.69 7.90 6.23
C HIS A 70 -6.93 8.22 4.74
N TYR A 71 -7.84 9.14 4.43
CA TYR A 71 -8.34 9.40 3.07
C TYR A 71 -7.54 10.50 2.33
N LYS A 72 -6.30 10.76 2.74
CA LYS A 72 -5.48 11.82 2.15
C LYS A 72 -4.84 11.36 0.83
N ILE A 73 -5.10 12.11 -0.24
CA ILE A 73 -4.42 11.96 -1.53
C ILE A 73 -3.07 12.68 -1.49
N GLY A 74 -2.08 12.17 -2.22
CA GLY A 74 -0.76 12.78 -2.38
C GLY A 74 0.24 12.48 -1.27
N VAL A 75 -0.18 11.79 -0.20
CA VAL A 75 0.70 11.31 0.86
C VAL A 75 1.45 10.05 0.44
N ILE A 76 2.55 9.75 1.11
CA ILE A 76 3.32 8.52 0.89
C ILE A 76 2.72 7.38 1.71
N LYS A 77 2.41 6.27 1.05
CA LYS A 77 2.06 4.99 1.67
C LYS A 77 3.22 4.01 1.52
N THR A 78 3.48 3.26 2.58
CA THR A 78 4.44 2.15 2.58
C THR A 78 3.66 0.84 2.53
N LEU A 79 4.08 -0.08 1.68
CA LEU A 79 3.54 -1.44 1.58
C LEU A 79 4.11 -2.29 2.73
N GLU A 80 3.36 -3.30 3.15
CA GLU A 80 3.91 -4.32 4.05
C GLU A 80 4.98 -5.18 3.33
N PRO A 81 5.83 -5.90 4.08
CA PRO A 81 6.89 -6.72 3.48
C PRO A 81 6.38 -7.76 2.48
N ASP A 82 5.32 -8.47 2.82
CA ASP A 82 4.70 -9.49 1.97
C ASP A 82 4.10 -8.87 0.70
N GLU A 83 3.44 -7.71 0.82
CA GLU A 83 2.95 -6.94 -0.32
C GLU A 83 4.08 -6.42 -1.20
N THR A 84 5.21 -6.04 -0.59
CA THR A 84 6.42 -5.63 -1.30
C THR A 84 6.96 -6.78 -2.15
N GLU A 85 7.12 -7.97 -1.57
CA GLU A 85 7.59 -9.15 -2.31
C GLU A 85 6.59 -9.60 -3.39
N ALA A 86 5.28 -9.47 -3.14
CA ALA A 86 4.24 -9.74 -4.13
C ALA A 86 4.39 -8.84 -5.37
N VAL A 87 4.58 -7.54 -5.16
CA VAL A 87 4.81 -6.57 -6.26
C VAL A 87 6.10 -6.85 -7.01
N LEU A 88 7.19 -7.12 -6.28
CA LEU A 88 8.50 -7.40 -6.87
C LEU A 88 8.54 -8.71 -7.66
N SER A 89 7.80 -9.72 -7.21
CA SER A 89 7.69 -11.02 -7.89
C SER A 89 6.64 -11.05 -8.99
N GLY A 90 5.89 -9.95 -9.19
CA GLY A 90 4.83 -9.90 -10.18
C GLY A 90 3.62 -10.80 -9.85
N LYS A 91 3.40 -11.14 -8.57
CA LYS A 91 2.32 -12.01 -8.10
C LYS A 91 1.31 -11.22 -7.24
N PRO A 92 0.13 -10.86 -7.78
CA PRO A 92 -0.91 -10.18 -7.01
C PRO A 92 -1.38 -10.99 -5.79
N THR A 93 -1.83 -10.29 -4.76
CA THR A 93 -2.45 -10.87 -3.56
C THR A 93 -3.84 -10.26 -3.34
N LYS A 94 -4.51 -10.67 -2.26
CA LYS A 94 -5.79 -10.09 -1.84
C LYS A 94 -5.67 -8.63 -1.37
N THR A 95 -4.47 -8.21 -0.97
CA THR A 95 -4.22 -6.89 -0.37
C THR A 95 -3.43 -5.96 -1.29
N VAL A 96 -2.69 -6.48 -2.28
CA VAL A 96 -2.02 -5.68 -3.30
C VAL A 96 -2.14 -6.30 -4.70
N PHE A 97 -2.53 -5.51 -5.70
CA PHE A 97 -2.74 -5.96 -7.08
C PHE A 97 -2.58 -4.80 -8.08
N TRP A 98 -2.66 -5.03 -9.39
CA TRP A 98 -2.57 -3.99 -10.43
C TRP A 98 -3.41 -4.34 -11.65
#